data_AF-A0AAD5R496-F1
#
_entry.id   AF-A0AAD5R496-F1
#
_cell.length_a   1.000
_cell.length_b   1.000
_cell.length_c   1.000
_cell.angle_alpha   90.00
_cell.angle_beta   90.00
_cell.angle_gamma   90.00
#
_symmetry.space_group_name_H-M   'P 1'
#
loop_
_entity.id
_entity.type
_entity.pdbx_description
1 polymer ?
#
loop_
_entity_poly.entity_id
_entity_poly.type
_entity_poly.pdbx_seq_one_letter_code
_entity_poly.pdbx_strand_id
1 'polypeptide(L)'
;ESCFVFFDTVKWMVTFPDTPCGHIISSIDFYCIQTVLTTIFLLDCTTLIFLRIQHTSTKSLNPSGNLTDAAQRKRQQTEIRFLKQALCENALLICQHISYHCIRPLFENRWAIYFASTFPWELSNALDGFIIVLFHFRFSHLIKKSSPTKLTLIVQPAKTHK
;
A
#
# COMPACT_ATOMS: atom_id res chain seq x y z
N GLU A 1 25.82 28.17 12.08
CA GLU A 1 24.59 28.43 11.29
C GLU A 1 23.47 27.54 11.79
N SER A 2 22.22 28.02 11.77
CA SER A 2 21.05 27.26 12.23
C SER A 2 20.59 26.29 11.14
N CYS A 3 20.90 25.00 11.33
CA CYS A 3 20.59 23.93 10.39
C CYS A 3 19.80 22.83 11.09
N PHE A 4 18.48 22.98 11.12
CA PHE A 4 17.57 22.06 11.80
C PHE A 4 16.18 22.15 11.20
N VAL A 5 15.37 21.14 11.48
CA VAL A 5 13.94 21.11 11.20
C VAL A 5 13.20 21.47 12.48
N PHE A 6 12.17 22.31 12.41
CA PHE A 6 11.36 22.66 13.58
C PHE A 6 9.88 22.70 13.24
N PHE A 7 9.05 22.61 14.28
CA PHE A 7 7.60 22.76 14.15
C PHE A 7 7.22 24.22 14.40
N ASP A 8 6.64 24.87 13.39
CA ASP A 8 6.08 26.22 13.49
C ASP A 8 4.72 26.13 14.19
N THR A 9 4.63 26.68 15.40
CA THR A 9 3.41 26.67 16.22
C THR A 9 2.37 27.70 15.79
N VAL A 10 2.72 28.64 14.92
CA VAL A 10 1.79 29.63 14.35
C VAL A 10 1.11 29.05 13.11
N LYS A 11 1.87 28.38 12.26
CA LYS A 11 1.39 27.75 11.02
C LYS A 11 0.97 26.29 11.17
N TRP A 12 1.27 25.67 12.32
CA TRP A 12 1.06 24.25 12.63
C TRP A 12 1.63 23.31 11.58
N MET A 13 2.87 23.58 11.18
CA MET A 13 3.57 22.78 10.19
C MET A 13 5.04 22.62 10.53
N VAL A 14 5.61 21.50 10.13
CA VAL A 14 7.06 21.29 10.16
C VAL A 14 7.67 22.13 9.03
N THR A 15 8.68 22.94 9.31
CA THR A 15 9.35 23.80 8.32
C THR A 15 10.85 23.90 8.57
N PHE A 16 11.56 24.42 7.57
CA PHE A 16 12.97 24.77 7.64
C PHE A 16 13.14 26.27 7.96
N PRO A 17 14.25 26.67 8.62
CA PRO A 17 14.52 28.08 8.89
C PRO A 17 14.96 28.82 7.62
N ASP A 18 14.65 30.12 7.57
CA ASP A 18 15.08 31.03 6.48
C ASP A 18 16.57 31.40 6.61
N THR A 19 17.43 30.39 6.54
CA THR A 19 18.89 30.51 6.55
C THR A 19 19.47 29.83 5.31
N PRO A 20 20.71 30.16 4.88
CA PRO A 20 21.35 29.48 3.75
C PRO A 20 21.36 27.96 3.92
N CYS A 21 21.69 27.46 5.12
CA CYS A 21 21.67 26.03 5.42
C CYS A 21 20.24 25.43 5.36
N GLY A 22 19.23 26.16 5.86
CA GLY A 22 17.83 25.72 5.79
C GLY A 22 17.30 25.57 4.36
N HIS A 23 17.65 26.51 3.46
CA HIS A 23 17.28 26.41 2.04
C HIS A 23 17.96 25.25 1.33
N ILE A 24 19.23 24.97 1.64
CA ILE A 24 19.96 23.82 1.09
C ILE A 24 19.28 22.51 1.51
N ILE A 25 19.03 22.31 2.80
CA ILE A 25 18.38 21.08 3.28
C ILE A 25 16.97 20.96 2.71
N SER A 26 16.17 22.03 2.71
CA SER A 26 14.82 21.98 2.14
C SER A 26 14.83 21.61 0.65
N SER A 27 15.82 22.08 -0.11
CA SER A 27 15.94 21.75 -1.53
C SER A 27 16.34 20.29 -1.71
N ILE A 28 17.33 19.82 -0.95
CA ILE A 28 17.77 18.42 -0.97
C ILE A 28 16.60 17.50 -0.59
N ASP A 29 15.89 17.80 0.49
CA ASP A 29 14.73 17.03 0.95
C ASP A 29 13.67 16.89 -0.15
N PHE A 30 13.28 18.02 -0.77
CA PHE A 30 12.33 18.03 -1.88
C PHE A 30 12.78 17.16 -3.06
N TYR A 31 14.00 17.37 -3.57
CA TYR A 31 14.48 16.64 -4.74
C TYR A 31 14.73 15.16 -4.45
N CYS A 32 15.22 14.82 -3.25
CA CYS A 32 15.40 13.43 -2.83
C CYS A 32 14.07 12.70 -2.77
N ILE A 33 13.07 13.27 -2.09
CA ILE A 33 11.73 12.67 -1.99
C ILE A 33 11.10 12.52 -3.37
N GLN A 34 11.13 13.56 -4.20
CA GLN A 34 10.58 13.52 -5.56
C GLN A 34 11.25 12.45 -6.43
N THR A 35 12.57 12.30 -6.34
CA THR A 35 13.33 11.29 -7.10
C THR A 35 12.98 9.88 -6.65
N VAL A 36 12.89 9.63 -5.34
CA VAL A 36 12.50 8.33 -4.78
C VAL A 36 11.08 7.97 -5.22
N LEU A 37 10.12 8.89 -5.07
CA LEU A 37 8.72 8.70 -5.48
C LEU A 37 8.59 8.32 -6.97
N THR A 38 9.28 9.08 -7.83
CA THR A 38 9.28 8.84 -9.27
C THR A 38 9.88 7.47 -9.61
N THR A 39 10.97 7.09 -8.93
CA THR A 39 11.65 5.80 -9.15
C THR A 39 10.76 4.63 -8.76
N ILE A 40 10.14 4.69 -7.57
CA ILE A 40 9.22 3.66 -7.09
C ILE A 40 8.03 3.53 -8.05
N PHE A 41 7.44 4.65 -8.46
CA PHE A 41 6.32 4.63 -9.40
C PHE A 41 6.67 3.93 -10.74
N LEU A 42 7.86 4.19 -11.29
CA LEU A 42 8.33 3.52 -12.51
C LEU A 42 8.56 2.02 -12.29
N LEU A 43 9.11 1.62 -11.15
CA LEU A 43 9.31 0.21 -10.79
C LEU A 43 7.97 -0.53 -10.64
N ASP A 44 6.97 0.10 -10.03
CA ASP A 44 5.64 -0.48 -9.89
C ASP A 44 4.95 -0.62 -11.26
N CYS A 45 5.07 0.39 -12.12
CA CYS A 45 4.52 0.36 -13.48
C CYS A 45 5.14 -0.74 -14.33
N THR A 46 6.48 -0.86 -14.31
CA THR A 46 7.19 -1.91 -15.05
C THR A 46 6.82 -3.31 -14.53
N THR A 47 6.72 -3.48 -13.22
CA THR A 47 6.27 -4.73 -12.59
C THR A 47 4.84 -5.08 -12.97
N LEU A 48 3.92 -4.11 -12.96
CA LEU A 48 2.54 -4.31 -13.41
C LEU A 48 2.47 -4.74 -14.88
N ILE A 49 3.19 -4.06 -15.77
CA ILE A 49 3.22 -4.38 -17.20
C ILE A 49 3.76 -5.78 -17.42
N PHE A 50 4.88 -6.13 -16.77
CA PHE A 50 5.47 -7.46 -16.84
C PHE A 50 4.51 -8.56 -16.39
N LEU A 51 3.83 -8.36 -15.25
CA LEU A 51 2.82 -9.30 -14.74
C LEU A 51 1.63 -9.44 -15.70
N ARG A 52 1.18 -8.34 -16.34
CA ARG A 52 0.10 -8.37 -17.34
C ARG A 52 0.49 -9.17 -18.58
N ILE A 53 1.72 -8.99 -19.08
CA ILE A 53 2.24 -9.74 -20.22
C ILE A 53 2.31 -11.23 -19.88
N GLN A 54 2.91 -11.60 -18.73
CA GLN A 54 2.99 -13.00 -18.33
C GLN A 54 1.63 -13.66 -18.15
N HIS A 55 0.66 -12.97 -17.57
CA HIS A 55 -0.69 -13.50 -17.39
C HIS A 55 -1.44 -13.69 -18.72
N THR A 56 -1.23 -12.81 -19.70
CA THR A 56 -1.78 -12.96 -21.06
C THR A 56 -1.13 -14.14 -21.80
N SER A 57 0.20 -14.26 -21.73
CA SER A 57 0.92 -15.36 -22.39
C SER A 57 0.58 -16.73 -21.79
N THR A 58 0.43 -16.84 -20.46
CA THR A 58 0.11 -18.11 -19.78
C THR A 58 -1.34 -18.56 -20.01
N LYS A 59 -2.29 -17.64 -20.17
CA LYS A 59 -3.67 -17.98 -20.54
C LYS A 59 -3.79 -18.59 -21.95
N SER A 60 -2.88 -18.25 -22.86
CA SER A 60 -2.88 -18.75 -24.23
C SER A 60 -2.28 -20.15 -24.39
N LEU A 61 -1.53 -20.65 -23.40
CA LEU A 61 -0.68 -21.84 -23.57
C LEU A 61 -1.12 -23.09 -22.78
N ASN A 62 -1.95 -23.00 -21.74
CA ASN A 62 -2.33 -24.18 -20.94
C ASN A 62 -3.82 -24.21 -20.52
N PRO A 63 -4.68 -24.99 -21.21
CA PRO A 63 -6.04 -25.32 -20.76
C PRO A 63 -6.08 -26.47 -19.73
N SER A 64 -5.02 -27.27 -19.60
CA SER A 64 -4.98 -28.43 -18.69
C SER A 64 -4.40 -28.06 -17.33
N GLY A 65 -5.28 -27.96 -16.32
CA GLY A 65 -4.92 -27.64 -14.95
C GLY A 65 -4.17 -28.77 -14.25
N ASN A 66 -2.88 -28.58 -14.02
CA ASN A 66 -2.08 -29.42 -13.12
C ASN A 66 -2.04 -28.81 -11.70
N LEU A 67 -1.87 -29.64 -10.67
CA LEU A 67 -1.79 -29.21 -9.26
C LEU A 67 -0.69 -28.14 -9.01
N THR A 68 0.39 -28.18 -9.80
CA THR A 68 1.48 -27.20 -9.82
C THR A 68 1.02 -25.79 -10.21
N ASP A 69 0.00 -25.68 -11.08
CA ASP A 69 -0.57 -24.40 -11.50
C ASP A 69 -1.36 -23.73 -10.37
N ALA A 70 -2.00 -24.51 -9.50
CA ALA A 70 -2.77 -23.96 -8.39
C ALA A 70 -1.87 -23.29 -7.33
N ALA A 71 -0.73 -23.90 -7.02
CA ALA A 71 0.28 -23.32 -6.13
C ALA A 71 0.90 -22.05 -6.74
N GLN A 72 1.23 -22.08 -8.04
CA GLN A 72 1.77 -20.93 -8.76
C GLN A 72 0.77 -19.77 -8.85
N ARG A 73 -0.51 -20.03 -9.14
CA ARG A 73 -1.57 -19.02 -9.15
C ARG A 73 -1.77 -18.38 -7.78
N LYS A 74 -1.71 -19.14 -6.69
CA LYS A 74 -1.83 -18.62 -5.32
C LYS A 74 -0.66 -17.69 -4.97
N ARG A 75 0.56 -18.03 -5.40
CA ARG A 75 1.74 -17.17 -5.24
C ARG A 75 1.59 -15.86 -6.02
N GLN A 76 1.21 -15.94 -7.30
CA GLN A 76 0.94 -14.76 -8.14
C GLN A 76 -0.15 -13.85 -7.56
N GLN A 77 -1.23 -14.41 -7.01
CA GLN A 77 -2.27 -13.61 -6.35
C GLN A 77 -1.75 -12.86 -5.12
N THR A 78 -0.78 -13.44 -4.41
CA THR A 78 -0.16 -12.80 -3.24
C THR A 78 0.77 -11.68 -3.68
N GLU A 79 1.60 -11.92 -4.71
CA GLU A 79 2.47 -10.91 -5.33
C GLU A 79 1.67 -9.72 -5.87
N ILE A 80 0.53 -9.96 -6.53
CA ILE A 80 -0.37 -8.89 -7.00
C ILE A 80 -0.96 -8.08 -5.84
N ARG A 81 -1.24 -8.69 -4.69
CA ARG A 81 -1.74 -7.95 -3.51
C ARG A 81 -0.67 -7.04 -2.94
N PHE A 82 0.56 -7.52 -2.81
CA PHE A 82 1.70 -6.68 -2.39
C PHE A 82 1.90 -5.50 -3.33
N LEU A 83 1.83 -5.74 -4.65
CA LEU A 83 1.96 -4.67 -5.63
C LEU A 83 0.83 -3.64 -5.55
N LYS A 84 -0.42 -4.09 -5.32
CA LYS A 84 -1.55 -3.18 -5.09
C LYS A 84 -1.39 -2.36 -3.82
N GLN A 85 -0.90 -2.97 -2.74
CA GLN A 85 -0.57 -2.25 -1.51
C GLN A 85 0.48 -1.17 -1.79
N ALA A 86 1.61 -1.54 -2.42
CA ALA A 86 2.69 -0.60 -2.71
C ALA A 86 2.22 0.58 -3.58
N LEU A 87 1.38 0.31 -4.58
CA LEU A 87 0.77 1.36 -5.41
C LEU A 87 -0.15 2.30 -4.62
N CYS A 88 -0.95 1.77 -3.70
CA CYS A 88 -1.81 2.60 -2.85
C CYS A 88 -1.00 3.48 -1.90
N GLU A 89 0.02 2.91 -1.25
CA GLU A 89 0.94 3.63 -0.35
C GLU A 89 1.70 4.73 -1.10
N ASN A 90 2.27 4.39 -2.27
CA ASN A 90 2.95 5.35 -3.13
C ASN A 90 2.02 6.49 -3.60
N ALA A 91 0.77 6.17 -3.95
CA ALA A 91 -0.22 7.18 -4.33
C ALA A 91 -0.56 8.14 -3.17
N LEU A 92 -0.67 7.64 -1.93
CA LEU A 92 -0.88 8.48 -0.75
C LEU A 92 0.31 9.42 -0.53
N LEU A 93 1.53 8.91 -0.66
CA LEU A 93 2.73 9.72 -0.48
C LEU A 93 2.87 10.80 -1.56
N ILE A 94 2.52 10.51 -2.81
CA ILE A 94 2.45 11.51 -3.90
C ILE A 94 1.40 12.58 -3.57
N CYS A 95 0.19 12.18 -3.15
CA CYS A 95 -0.86 13.11 -2.76
C CYS A 95 -0.41 14.02 -1.60
N GLN A 96 0.23 13.47 -0.57
CA GLN A 96 0.81 14.25 0.53
C GLN A 96 1.88 15.23 0.02
N HIS A 97 2.80 14.78 -0.83
CA HIS A 97 3.88 15.62 -1.36
C HIS A 97 3.32 16.81 -2.18
N ILE A 98 2.35 16.55 -3.06
CA ILE A 98 1.64 17.60 -3.82
C ILE A 98 0.90 18.54 -2.87
N SER A 99 0.24 18.00 -1.85
CA SER A 99 -0.46 18.81 -0.85
C SER A 99 0.50 19.79 -0.15
N TYR A 100 1.65 19.30 0.28
CA TYR A 100 2.63 20.11 1.02
C TYR A 100 3.35 21.15 0.15
N HIS A 101 3.69 20.82 -1.11
CA HIS A 101 4.50 21.69 -1.96
C HIS A 101 3.68 22.54 -2.93
N CYS A 102 2.56 22.04 -3.45
CA CYS A 102 1.74 22.77 -4.42
C CYS A 102 0.51 23.43 -3.78
N ILE A 103 -0.17 22.73 -2.86
CA ILE A 103 -1.43 23.21 -2.29
C ILE A 103 -1.18 24.18 -1.12
N ARG A 104 -0.28 23.84 -0.19
CA ARG A 104 0.00 24.67 1.00
C ARG A 104 0.39 26.12 0.67
N PRO A 105 1.24 26.43 -0.33
CA PRO A 105 1.59 27.82 -0.65
C PRO A 105 0.42 28.67 -1.15
N LEU A 106 -0.71 28.07 -1.54
CA LEU A 106 -1.90 28.78 -2.00
C LEU A 106 -2.72 29.38 -0.84
N PHE A 107 -2.36 29.05 0.41
CA PHE A 107 -3.12 29.44 1.58
C PHE A 107 -2.29 30.25 2.57
N GLU A 108 -2.91 31.31 3.09
CA GLU A 108 -2.38 32.10 4.21
C GLU A 108 -3.09 31.77 5.53
N ASN A 109 -4.29 31.19 5.45
CA ASN A 109 -5.07 30.81 6.62
C ASN A 109 -4.42 29.62 7.34
N ARG A 110 -4.13 29.76 8.63
CA ARG A 110 -3.47 28.72 9.44
C ARG A 110 -4.16 27.36 9.41
N TRP A 111 -5.50 27.32 9.40
CA TRP A 111 -6.24 26.06 9.34
C TRP A 111 -6.08 25.40 7.98
N ALA A 112 -6.15 26.19 6.90
CA ALA A 112 -5.91 25.69 5.55
C ALA A 112 -4.47 25.19 5.35
N ILE A 113 -3.48 25.90 5.90
CA ILE A 113 -2.07 25.46 5.91
C ILE A 113 -1.94 24.12 6.62
N TYR A 114 -2.52 23.97 7.81
CA TYR A 114 -2.51 22.70 8.56
C TYR A 114 -3.13 21.55 7.76
N PHE A 115 -4.31 21.79 7.15
CA PHE A 115 -4.98 20.79 6.32
C PHE A 115 -4.28 20.48 5.00
N ALA A 116 -3.40 21.35 4.52
CA ALA A 116 -2.60 21.13 3.32
C ALA A 116 -1.22 20.54 3.62
N SER A 117 -0.72 20.63 4.85
CA SER A 117 0.63 20.19 5.23
C SER A 117 0.61 19.01 6.21
N THR A 118 0.41 19.30 7.50
CA THR A 118 0.54 18.33 8.60
C THR A 118 -0.56 17.27 8.57
N PHE A 119 -1.81 17.65 8.32
CA PHE A 119 -2.92 16.68 8.33
C PHE A 119 -2.78 15.58 7.26
N PRO A 120 -2.43 15.88 6.00
CA PRO A 120 -2.13 14.85 5.00
C PRO A 120 -0.99 13.91 5.41
N TRP A 121 0.04 14.42 6.10
CA TRP A 121 1.16 13.62 6.58
C TRP A 121 0.76 12.66 7.71
N GLU A 122 -0.04 13.12 8.66
CA GLU A 122 -0.56 12.22 9.71
C GLU A 122 -1.58 11.22 9.15
N LEU A 123 -2.39 11.66 8.18
CA LEU A 123 -3.39 10.82 7.53
C LEU A 123 -2.75 9.71 6.70
N SER A 124 -1.69 9.99 5.95
CA SER A 124 -0.96 8.96 5.20
C SER A 124 -0.38 7.91 6.14
N ASN A 125 0.32 8.31 7.21
CA ASN A 125 0.84 7.39 8.22
C ASN A 125 -0.26 6.50 8.84
N ALA A 126 -1.44 7.08 9.10
CA ALA A 126 -2.58 6.32 9.62
C ALA A 126 -3.16 5.34 8.58
N LEU A 127 -3.21 5.74 7.31
CA LEU A 127 -3.72 4.93 6.21
C LEU A 127 -2.75 3.81 5.80
N ASP A 128 -1.44 4.00 5.93
CA ASP A 128 -0.45 2.97 5.62
C ASP A 128 -0.68 1.71 6.48
N GLY A 129 -0.91 1.90 7.79
CA GLY A 129 -1.30 0.82 8.69
C GLY A 129 -2.62 0.15 8.29
N PHE A 130 -3.61 0.93 7.84
CA PHE A 130 -4.91 0.43 7.41
C PHE A 130 -4.82 -0.39 6.10
N ILE A 131 -4.03 0.07 5.13
CA ILE A 131 -3.80 -0.59 3.84
C ILE A 131 -3.21 -1.99 4.07
N ILE A 132 -2.21 -2.12 4.94
CA ILE A 132 -1.61 -3.42 5.28
C ILE A 132 -2.68 -4.40 5.77
N VAL A 133 -3.54 -3.98 6.70
CA VAL A 133 -4.64 -4.82 7.21
C VAL A 133 -5.58 -5.19 6.07
N LEU A 134 -5.96 -4.23 5.21
CA LEU A 134 -6.91 -4.48 4.13
C LEU A 134 -6.39 -5.50 3.09
N PHE A 135 -5.10 -5.44 2.72
CA PHE A 135 -4.54 -6.31 1.68
C PHE A 135 -4.00 -7.65 2.22
N HIS A 136 -3.54 -7.71 3.47
CA HIS A 136 -2.95 -8.92 4.06
C HIS A 136 -3.87 -9.67 5.02
N PHE A 137 -4.84 -9.02 5.65
CA PHE A 137 -5.73 -9.70 6.59
C PHE A 137 -6.73 -10.57 5.83
N ARG A 138 -6.61 -11.89 6.01
CA ARG A 138 -7.60 -12.85 5.49
C ARG A 138 -8.85 -12.84 6.37
N PHE A 139 -9.81 -11.97 6.04
CA PHE A 139 -11.16 -11.95 6.65
C PHE A 139 -11.87 -13.33 6.65
N SER A 140 -11.41 -14.28 5.83
CA SER A 140 -11.85 -15.69 5.84
C SER A 140 -11.75 -16.37 7.21
N HIS A 141 -10.90 -15.91 8.13
CA HIS A 141 -10.82 -16.46 9.50
C HIS A 141 -11.90 -15.89 10.43
N LEU A 142 -12.42 -14.70 10.15
CA LEU A 142 -13.51 -14.09 10.91
C LEU A 142 -14.90 -14.56 10.43
N ILE A 143 -15.00 -15.01 9.16
CA ILE A 143 -16.22 -15.55 8.56
C ILE A 143 -16.21 -17.10 8.61
N LYS A 144 -15.62 -17.71 9.65
CA LYS A 144 -15.90 -19.12 9.96
C LYS A 144 -17.12 -19.19 10.89
N LYS A 145 -18.29 -18.78 10.37
CA LYS A 145 -19.59 -19.00 11.04
C LYS A 145 -19.93 -20.49 10.91
N SER A 146 -20.00 -21.14 12.08
CA SER A 146 -20.49 -22.49 12.39
C SER A 146 -21.16 -23.28 11.25
N SER A 147 -20.49 -24.32 10.74
CA SER A 147 -21.21 -25.42 10.08
C SER A 147 -21.48 -26.50 11.14
N PRO A 148 -22.74 -26.92 11.37
CA PRO A 148 -23.05 -27.94 12.34
C PRO A 148 -22.51 -29.27 11.82
N THR A 149 -21.63 -29.90 12.60
CA THR A 149 -21.15 -31.26 12.38
C THR A 149 -22.34 -32.21 12.24
N LYS A 150 -22.72 -32.58 11.02
CA LYS A 150 -23.54 -33.78 10.80
C LYS A 150 -22.63 -34.99 11.02
N LEU A 151 -22.67 -35.52 12.24
CA LEU A 151 -22.08 -36.80 12.59
C LEU A 151 -22.90 -37.90 11.91
N THR A 152 -22.53 -38.29 10.70
CA THR A 152 -23.10 -39.46 10.03
C THR A 152 -22.48 -40.70 10.65
N LEU A 153 -23.16 -41.29 11.64
CA LEU A 153 -22.87 -42.64 12.14
C LEU A 153 -23.05 -43.64 10.99
N ILE A 154 -21.93 -44.15 10.47
CA ILE A 154 -21.92 -45.28 9.54
C ILE A 154 -22.18 -46.53 10.38
N VAL A 155 -23.43 -47.00 10.40
CA VAL A 155 -23.77 -48.35 10.85
C VAL A 155 -23.39 -49.32 9.72
N GLN A 156 -22.35 -50.13 9.93
CA GLN A 156 -22.03 -51.25 9.04
C GLN A 156 -23.06 -52.39 9.23
N PRO A 157 -23.61 -52.98 8.15
CA PRO A 157 -24.36 -54.22 8.28
C PRO A 157 -23.40 -55.41 8.40
N ALA A 158 -23.68 -56.28 9.38
CA ALA A 158 -22.96 -57.52 9.63
C ALA A 158 -23.05 -58.48 8.43
N LYS A 159 -21.90 -59.02 8.01
CA LYS A 159 -21.84 -60.11 7.02
C LYS A 159 -22.20 -61.43 7.70
N THR A 160 -23.31 -62.04 7.30
CA THR A 160 -23.65 -63.43 7.64
C THR A 160 -22.99 -64.38 6.63
N HIS A 161 -22.05 -65.19 7.13
CA HIS A 161 -21.52 -66.36 6.42
C HIS A 161 -22.56 -67.49 6.42
N LYS A 162 -22.87 -68.05 5.26
CA LYS A 162 -23.23 -69.47 5.08
C LYS A 162 -22.79 -69.91 3.69
#